data_AF-A0A8T5FAZ7-F1
#
_entry.id   AF-A0A8T5FAZ7-F1
#
_cell.length_a   1.000
_cell.length_b   1.000
_cell.length_c   1.000
_cell.angle_alpha   90.00
_cell.angle_beta   90.00
_cell.angle_gamma   90.00
#
_symmetry.space_group_name_H-M   'P 1'
#
loop_
_entity.id
_entity.type
_entity.pdbx_description
1 polymer ?
#
loop_
_entity_poly.entity_id
_entity_poly.type
_entity_poly.pdbx_seq_one_letter_code
_entity_poly.pdbx_strand_id
1 'polypeptide(L)'
;MRFLIIIAIAIICSVVIISNTSPSFAKASYEILDNRFYNQPLVCIYEPDEPKATEIIKGLWVSETEIGVKDWQYELHSTEYRDKDKWTLEIQKVPLDLQIIFDNTDCDVEIRFDAGAPEAAYAGVHWFENGKSQIRIVYTDLEVCRTWTEGHYRYQEWCYKEDFTRSKAIGNIATHEFGHALGLEHYESDDPNENYEWSSDPYASPSVMTLSVHYDETKNKIRSLDLDKVKEIYDYSGFGDAKEFTLQKVPIFEEKKLGGFDSFFTSSSEYAKIPGNVDFVTISGKVSDEAFAKGQNILFTVVFPDGHDEERKVLAVGNGQFSVQIRVDSEIQTGVYTIDATYMGYDSETLTFTVTEGTGSNFAPKESIVIPAWIKNNAKWWGEGVIGDRDFVMGVQYLAQQKIIRVDNTSGIQADPAQEIPQWIRTNANWWSEGLITDSDFIKGIQYLAQQGIIQVN
;
A
#
# COMPACT_ATOMS: atom_id res chain seq x y z
N MET A 1 65.87 33.73 66.06
CA MET A 1 67.03 32.95 65.58
C MET A 1 66.51 31.90 64.60
N ARG A 2 66.86 32.03 63.31
CA ARG A 2 66.78 31.06 62.19
C ARG A 2 65.37 30.54 61.80
N PHE A 3 64.74 31.01 60.72
CA PHE A 3 64.96 30.65 59.30
C PHE A 3 65.12 29.14 59.04
N LEU A 4 64.10 28.54 58.42
CA LEU A 4 64.22 27.48 57.41
C LEU A 4 63.02 27.58 56.45
N ILE A 5 63.36 27.65 55.17
CA ILE A 5 62.53 27.79 53.98
C ILE A 5 61.99 26.41 53.59
N ILE A 6 60.79 26.31 53.00
CA ILE A 6 60.54 25.65 51.69
C ILE A 6 59.07 25.85 51.25
N ILE A 7 59.00 26.37 50.03
CA ILE A 7 57.92 26.57 49.06
C ILE A 7 57.02 25.35 48.87
N ALA A 8 55.69 25.55 48.77
CA ALA A 8 54.83 24.84 47.81
C ALA A 8 53.40 25.44 47.74
N ILE A 9 53.11 26.05 46.59
CA ILE A 9 51.82 26.05 45.88
C ILE A 9 50.65 26.81 46.55
N ALA A 10 50.44 28.03 46.08
CA ALA A 10 49.16 28.72 46.14
C ALA A 10 48.20 28.08 45.11
N ILE A 11 47.16 27.40 45.59
CA ILE A 11 45.94 27.15 44.82
C ILE A 11 44.81 27.88 45.53
N ILE A 12 44.19 28.74 44.74
CA ILE A 12 43.12 29.67 45.06
C ILE A 12 41.93 28.89 45.62
N CYS A 13 41.47 29.31 46.80
CA CYS A 13 40.10 29.11 47.25
C CYS A 13 39.16 29.79 46.26
N SER A 14 38.60 29.02 45.33
CA SER A 14 37.30 29.33 44.74
C SER A 14 36.33 28.26 45.20
N VAL A 15 35.39 28.69 46.03
CA VAL A 15 34.22 27.94 46.47
C VAL A 15 33.53 27.38 45.22
N VAL A 16 33.66 26.08 44.98
CA VAL A 16 32.76 25.37 44.08
C VAL A 16 31.46 25.22 44.85
N ILE A 17 30.53 26.14 44.62
CA ILE A 17 29.11 25.87 44.85
C ILE A 17 28.77 24.80 43.81
N ILE A 18 28.84 23.53 44.21
CA ILE A 18 28.19 22.46 43.47
C ILE A 18 26.70 22.73 43.68
N SER A 19 26.10 23.53 42.80
CA SER A 19 24.66 23.48 42.63
C SER A 19 24.37 22.05 42.21
N ASN A 20 23.81 21.25 43.11
CA ASN A 20 23.13 20.01 42.78
C ASN A 20 21.93 20.36 41.90
N THR A 21 22.17 20.69 40.64
CA THR A 21 21.17 20.54 39.61
C THR A 21 21.19 19.06 39.28
N SER A 22 20.36 18.29 39.97
CA SER A 22 19.88 17.03 39.40
C SER A 22 19.42 17.37 37.98
N PRO A 23 19.86 16.67 36.93
CA PRO A 23 19.17 16.78 35.65
C PRO A 23 17.69 16.45 35.93
N SER A 24 16.82 17.45 35.83
CA SER A 24 15.39 17.22 35.75
C SER A 24 15.15 16.60 34.38
N PHE A 25 15.31 15.28 34.29
CA PHE A 25 14.79 14.55 33.15
C PHE A 25 13.28 14.78 33.11
N ALA A 26 12.76 15.09 31.92
CA ALA A 26 11.33 15.17 31.70
C ALA A 26 10.68 13.85 32.13
N LYS A 27 9.53 13.94 32.78
CA LYS A 27 8.80 12.78 33.31
C LYS A 27 7.63 12.51 32.40
N ALA A 28 7.76 11.47 31.59
CA ALA A 28 6.64 10.97 30.80
C ALA A 28 5.69 10.09 31.63
N SER A 29 4.40 10.16 31.32
CA SER A 29 3.36 9.38 31.99
C SER A 29 2.28 8.90 31.04
N TYR A 30 1.58 7.86 31.49
CA TYR A 30 0.50 7.20 30.76
C TYR A 30 -0.77 7.32 31.62
N GLU A 31 -1.71 8.17 31.23
CA GLU A 31 -3.01 8.24 31.90
C GLU A 31 -3.94 7.14 31.36
N ILE A 32 -5.00 6.83 32.11
CA ILE A 32 -6.02 5.85 31.69
C ILE A 32 -7.38 6.51 31.72
N LEU A 33 -8.20 6.12 30.76
CA LEU A 33 -9.60 6.50 30.70
C LEU A 33 -10.44 5.48 31.50
N ASP A 34 -11.55 5.94 32.05
CA ASP A 34 -12.48 5.09 32.83
C ASP A 34 -13.34 4.15 31.95
N ASN A 35 -13.03 3.99 30.66
CA ASN A 35 -13.71 3.06 29.74
C ASN A 35 -12.93 1.75 29.55
N ARG A 36 -13.67 0.65 29.51
CA ARG A 36 -13.15 -0.67 29.11
C ARG A 36 -14.28 -1.56 28.60
N PHE A 37 -13.92 -2.55 27.80
CA PHE A 37 -14.83 -3.62 27.42
C PHE A 37 -14.96 -4.69 28.51
N TYR A 38 -16.11 -5.34 28.56
CA TYR A 38 -16.40 -6.45 29.50
C TYR A 38 -16.76 -7.75 28.78
N ASN A 39 -16.97 -7.68 27.47
CA ASN A 39 -17.08 -8.81 26.55
C ASN A 39 -16.32 -8.46 25.27
N GLN A 40 -16.04 -9.43 24.42
CA GLN A 40 -15.41 -9.21 23.12
C GLN A 40 -16.20 -8.15 22.32
N PRO A 41 -15.56 -7.02 21.95
CA PRO A 41 -16.28 -5.91 21.35
C PRO A 41 -16.51 -6.11 19.86
N LEU A 42 -17.66 -5.62 19.37
CA LEU A 42 -17.94 -5.45 17.95
C LEU A 42 -17.58 -4.02 17.51
N VAL A 43 -16.66 -3.92 16.56
CA VAL A 43 -16.24 -2.66 15.94
C VAL A 43 -16.95 -2.49 14.60
N CYS A 44 -17.73 -1.43 14.47
CA CYS A 44 -18.48 -1.12 13.27
C CYS A 44 -17.79 0.03 12.50
N ILE A 45 -17.27 -0.27 11.31
CA ILE A 45 -16.56 0.70 10.46
C ILE A 45 -17.48 1.11 9.31
N TYR A 46 -17.87 2.38 9.29
CA TYR A 46 -18.78 2.90 8.28
C TYR A 46 -18.01 3.45 7.09
N GLU A 47 -18.41 3.08 5.88
CA GLU A 47 -17.83 3.66 4.68
C GLU A 47 -18.12 5.18 4.61
N PRO A 48 -17.14 6.03 4.25
CA PRO A 48 -17.35 7.47 4.08
C PRO A 48 -18.36 7.81 2.96
N ASP A 49 -19.13 8.89 3.15
CA ASP A 49 -19.92 9.54 2.10
C ASP A 49 -19.16 10.75 1.52
N GLU A 50 -18.15 10.49 0.69
CA GLU A 50 -17.33 11.54 0.06
C GLU A 50 -17.39 11.45 -1.48
N PRO A 51 -18.18 12.31 -2.15
CA PRO A 51 -18.37 12.26 -3.59
C PRO A 51 -17.11 12.53 -4.43
N LYS A 52 -16.11 13.24 -3.88
CA LYS A 52 -14.84 13.48 -4.57
C LYS A 52 -13.87 12.30 -4.47
N ALA A 53 -14.08 11.39 -3.51
CA ALA A 53 -13.29 10.18 -3.35
C ALA A 53 -13.88 9.07 -4.20
N THR A 54 -13.03 8.36 -4.95
CA THR A 54 -13.46 7.17 -5.70
C THR A 54 -13.84 6.05 -4.73
N GLU A 55 -14.63 5.08 -5.21
CA GLU A 55 -14.91 3.83 -4.47
C GLU A 55 -13.63 3.11 -3.99
N ILE A 56 -12.54 3.27 -4.75
CA ILE A 56 -11.21 2.75 -4.41
C ILE A 56 -10.68 3.40 -3.13
N ILE A 57 -10.62 4.73 -3.11
CA ILE A 57 -10.09 5.49 -1.98
C ILE A 57 -10.91 5.21 -0.72
N LYS A 58 -12.25 5.23 -0.84
CA LYS A 58 -13.16 4.92 0.28
C LYS A 58 -12.96 3.51 0.82
N GLY A 59 -12.85 2.52 -0.07
CA GLY A 59 -12.55 1.13 0.31
C GLY A 59 -11.19 0.95 0.98
N LEU A 60 -10.18 1.71 0.55
CA LEU A 60 -8.85 1.70 1.16
C LEU A 60 -8.85 2.31 2.57
N TRP A 61 -9.56 3.42 2.80
CA TRP A 61 -9.68 4.00 4.14
C TRP A 61 -10.32 3.00 5.11
N VAL A 62 -11.43 2.37 4.71
CA VAL A 62 -12.08 1.32 5.52
C VAL A 62 -11.14 0.15 5.81
N SER A 63 -10.39 -0.32 4.80
CA SER A 63 -9.48 -1.47 4.94
C SER A 63 -8.28 -1.16 5.83
N GLU A 64 -7.68 0.02 5.69
CA GLU A 64 -6.55 0.43 6.54
C GLU A 64 -7.00 0.71 7.98
N THR A 65 -8.22 1.22 8.18
CA THR A 65 -8.83 1.33 9.51
C THR A 65 -9.04 -0.04 10.15
N GLU A 66 -9.54 -1.03 9.40
CA GLU A 66 -9.68 -2.42 9.88
C GLU A 66 -8.32 -3.00 10.30
N ILE A 67 -7.27 -2.80 9.49
CA ILE A 67 -5.90 -3.22 9.82
C ILE A 67 -5.44 -2.54 11.11
N GLY A 68 -5.59 -1.21 11.21
CA GLY A 68 -5.14 -0.45 12.38
C GLY A 68 -5.80 -0.89 13.69
N VAL A 69 -7.09 -1.28 13.63
CA VAL A 69 -7.81 -1.89 14.76
C VAL A 69 -7.30 -3.31 15.05
N LYS A 70 -7.12 -4.14 14.02
CA LYS A 70 -6.66 -5.53 14.17
C LYS A 70 -5.22 -5.67 14.63
N ASP A 71 -4.39 -4.65 14.42
CA ASP A 71 -3.01 -4.62 14.94
C ASP A 71 -2.98 -4.73 16.46
N TRP A 72 -3.95 -4.15 17.18
CA TRP A 72 -4.07 -4.35 18.62
C TRP A 72 -4.32 -5.80 19.01
N GLN A 73 -5.27 -6.46 18.34
CA GLN A 73 -5.52 -7.89 18.55
C GLN A 73 -4.26 -8.72 18.24
N TYR A 74 -3.60 -8.44 17.11
CA TYR A 74 -2.39 -9.15 16.70
C TYR A 74 -1.27 -9.02 17.75
N GLU A 75 -1.00 -7.81 18.23
CA GLU A 75 0.04 -7.56 19.21
C GLU A 75 -0.30 -8.11 20.60
N LEU A 76 -1.56 -8.03 21.03
CA LEU A 76 -2.01 -8.67 22.27
C LEU A 76 -1.88 -10.20 22.18
N HIS A 77 -2.29 -10.80 21.06
CA HIS A 77 -2.11 -12.24 20.80
C HIS A 77 -0.63 -12.66 20.78
N SER A 78 0.27 -11.81 20.29
CA SER A 78 1.70 -12.10 20.19
C SER A 78 2.34 -12.26 21.57
N THR A 79 1.81 -11.54 22.56
CA THR A 79 2.27 -11.57 23.95
C THR A 79 1.61 -12.66 24.82
N GLU A 80 0.57 -13.34 24.30
CA GLU A 80 -0.18 -14.36 25.03
C GLU A 80 0.12 -15.78 24.55
N TYR A 81 0.31 -16.72 25.48
CA TYR A 81 0.61 -18.12 25.13
C TYR A 81 -0.64 -19.01 25.09
N ARG A 82 -1.59 -18.83 26.03
CA ARG A 82 -2.75 -19.73 26.20
C ARG A 82 -4.10 -19.06 25.95
N ASP A 83 -4.24 -17.80 26.35
CA ASP A 83 -5.54 -17.13 26.44
C ASP A 83 -5.71 -16.08 25.32
N LYS A 84 -5.27 -16.41 24.11
CA LYS A 84 -5.34 -15.50 22.95
C LYS A 84 -6.78 -15.12 22.61
N ASP A 85 -7.69 -16.07 22.74
CA ASP A 85 -9.12 -15.92 22.49
C ASP A 85 -9.76 -14.79 23.31
N LYS A 86 -9.23 -14.47 24.49
CA LYS A 86 -9.71 -13.35 25.32
C LYS A 86 -9.44 -11.96 24.73
N TRP A 87 -8.60 -11.85 23.71
CA TRP A 87 -8.23 -10.59 23.07
C TRP A 87 -8.82 -10.45 21.65
N THR A 88 -9.87 -11.21 21.38
CA THR A 88 -10.54 -11.20 20.07
C THR A 88 -11.39 -9.95 19.92
N LEU A 89 -11.22 -9.28 18.78
CA LEU A 89 -12.06 -8.18 18.29
C LEU A 89 -12.87 -8.69 17.12
N GLU A 90 -14.11 -8.25 16.99
CA GLU A 90 -14.95 -8.55 15.83
C GLU A 90 -15.22 -7.27 15.04
N ILE A 91 -15.25 -7.36 13.71
CA ILE A 91 -15.37 -6.18 12.84
C ILE A 91 -16.53 -6.37 11.86
N GLN A 92 -17.40 -5.36 11.82
CA GLN A 92 -18.46 -5.23 10.84
C GLN A 92 -18.21 -3.98 10.00
N LYS A 93 -17.93 -4.17 8.71
CA LYS A 93 -17.89 -3.08 7.73
C LYS A 93 -19.31 -2.75 7.29
N VAL A 94 -19.64 -1.47 7.22
CA VAL A 94 -20.99 -0.97 6.87
C VAL A 94 -20.89 -0.15 5.58
N PRO A 95 -21.22 -0.75 4.41
CA PRO A 95 -21.27 -0.04 3.13
C PRO A 95 -22.22 1.15 3.15
N LEU A 96 -21.91 2.18 2.36
CA LEU A 96 -22.66 3.44 2.36
C LEU A 96 -24.16 3.27 2.07
N ASP A 97 -24.52 2.41 1.13
CA ASP A 97 -25.89 2.10 0.73
C ASP A 97 -26.70 1.35 1.80
N LEU A 98 -26.01 0.65 2.71
CA LEU A 98 -26.64 -0.13 3.78
C LEU A 98 -26.75 0.62 5.11
N GLN A 99 -26.08 1.77 5.28
CA GLN A 99 -26.05 2.49 6.57
C GLN A 99 -27.44 2.89 7.07
N ILE A 100 -28.38 3.18 6.17
CA ILE A 100 -29.75 3.63 6.50
C ILE A 100 -30.54 2.52 7.22
N ILE A 101 -30.27 1.27 6.88
CA ILE A 101 -31.00 0.09 7.40
C ILE A 101 -30.18 -0.73 8.40
N PHE A 102 -28.94 -0.33 8.66
CA PHE A 102 -28.02 -1.03 9.54
C PHE A 102 -28.44 -0.84 11.01
N ASP A 103 -28.69 -1.94 11.70
CA ASP A 103 -28.90 -1.93 13.14
C ASP A 103 -27.55 -1.90 13.87
N ASN A 104 -27.21 -0.77 14.48
CA ASN A 104 -25.95 -0.59 15.18
C ASN A 104 -26.02 -0.99 16.67
N THR A 105 -27.12 -1.55 17.16
CA THR A 105 -27.32 -1.83 18.60
C THR A 105 -26.19 -2.66 19.22
N ASP A 106 -25.66 -3.62 18.46
CA ASP A 106 -24.59 -4.50 18.93
C ASP A 106 -23.18 -3.89 18.84
N CYS A 107 -22.99 -2.77 18.12
CA CYS A 107 -21.71 -2.10 18.00
C CYS A 107 -21.27 -1.53 19.36
N ASP A 108 -20.08 -1.91 19.83
CA ASP A 108 -19.44 -1.34 21.01
C ASP A 108 -18.54 -0.15 20.64
N VAL A 109 -18.00 -0.17 19.41
CA VAL A 109 -17.21 0.92 18.82
C VAL A 109 -17.77 1.28 17.45
N GLU A 110 -18.01 2.56 17.20
CA GLU A 110 -18.42 3.08 15.89
C GLU A 110 -17.34 3.99 15.32
N ILE A 111 -16.76 3.60 14.18
CA ILE A 111 -15.74 4.36 13.47
C ILE A 111 -16.36 4.99 12.21
N ARG A 112 -16.31 6.32 12.13
CA ARG A 112 -16.79 7.08 10.96
C ARG A 112 -15.72 8.05 10.46
N PHE A 113 -15.98 8.61 9.29
CA PHE A 113 -15.04 9.44 8.56
C PHE A 113 -15.65 10.82 8.30
N ASP A 114 -14.90 11.88 8.59
CA ASP A 114 -15.32 13.27 8.40
C ASP A 114 -14.33 14.00 7.49
N ALA A 115 -14.82 14.96 6.68
CA ALA A 115 -13.96 15.81 5.84
C ALA A 115 -13.02 16.71 6.65
N GLY A 116 -13.32 16.90 7.92
CA GLY A 116 -12.62 17.81 8.81
C GLY A 116 -13.51 18.17 9.97
N ALA A 117 -12.97 18.99 10.86
CA ALA A 117 -13.67 19.45 12.03
C ALA A 117 -13.76 20.99 12.06
N PRO A 118 -14.94 21.56 12.37
CA PRO A 118 -15.17 22.99 12.25
C PRO A 118 -14.45 23.84 13.30
N GLU A 119 -14.06 23.27 14.44
CA GLU A 119 -13.57 24.03 15.60
C GLU A 119 -12.08 23.82 15.93
N ALA A 120 -11.49 22.70 15.51
CA ALA A 120 -10.07 22.41 15.70
C ALA A 120 -9.58 21.40 14.65
N ALA A 121 -8.37 21.61 14.10
CA ALA A 121 -7.77 20.66 13.17
C ALA A 121 -7.20 19.45 13.93
N TYR A 122 -7.76 18.27 13.70
CA TYR A 122 -7.27 16.99 14.23
C TYR A 122 -7.34 15.92 13.16
N ALA A 123 -6.51 14.88 13.29
CA ALA A 123 -6.48 13.76 12.34
C ALA A 123 -7.51 12.68 12.71
N GLY A 124 -7.75 12.51 14.00
CA GLY A 124 -8.78 11.66 14.56
C GLY A 124 -9.24 12.18 15.92
N VAL A 125 -10.36 11.66 16.40
CA VAL A 125 -10.83 11.90 17.77
C VAL A 125 -11.68 10.72 18.25
N HIS A 126 -11.55 10.42 19.54
CA HIS A 126 -12.37 9.47 20.26
C HIS A 126 -13.20 10.14 21.36
N TRP A 127 -14.45 9.71 21.53
CA TRP A 127 -15.27 10.05 22.69
C TRP A 127 -16.26 8.94 23.02
N PHE A 128 -16.96 9.06 24.15
CA PHE A 128 -18.00 8.12 24.55
C PHE A 128 -19.39 8.73 24.41
N GLU A 129 -20.29 8.03 23.74
CA GLU A 129 -21.68 8.46 23.55
C GLU A 129 -22.62 7.26 23.59
N ASN A 130 -23.73 7.38 24.35
CA ASN A 130 -24.78 6.37 24.45
C ASN A 130 -24.29 4.96 24.81
N GLY A 131 -23.25 4.84 25.65
CA GLY A 131 -22.72 3.54 26.06
C GLY A 131 -21.70 2.93 25.10
N LYS A 132 -21.28 3.66 24.05
CA LYS A 132 -20.38 3.19 23.00
C LYS A 132 -19.19 4.12 22.82
N SER A 133 -18.06 3.56 22.38
CA SER A 133 -16.94 4.35 21.87
C SER A 133 -17.27 4.86 20.48
N GLN A 134 -17.06 6.16 20.28
CA GLN A 134 -17.19 6.84 19.01
C GLN A 134 -15.80 7.25 18.55
N ILE A 135 -15.46 6.92 17.31
CA ILE A 135 -14.23 7.36 16.67
C ILE A 135 -14.60 8.12 15.39
N ARG A 136 -13.98 9.29 15.19
CA ARG A 136 -13.99 10.00 13.92
C ARG A 136 -12.59 10.11 13.40
N ILE A 137 -12.40 9.72 12.14
CA ILE A 137 -11.14 9.88 11.43
C ILE A 137 -11.34 10.92 10.35
N VAL A 138 -10.44 11.89 10.28
CA VAL A 138 -10.48 12.91 9.24
C VAL A 138 -9.73 12.45 8.00
N TYR A 139 -10.41 12.47 6.86
CA TYR A 139 -9.86 12.02 5.59
C TYR A 139 -9.21 13.12 4.74
N THR A 140 -9.20 14.35 5.23
CA THR A 140 -8.50 15.48 4.62
C THR A 140 -7.14 15.66 5.28
N ASP A 141 -6.09 15.76 4.47
CA ASP A 141 -4.71 15.80 4.95
C ASP A 141 -4.44 17.08 5.76
N LEU A 142 -3.46 17.02 6.67
CA LEU A 142 -3.11 18.13 7.55
C LEU A 142 -1.77 18.76 7.16
N GLU A 143 -1.66 20.07 7.36
CA GLU A 143 -0.39 20.80 7.33
C GLU A 143 -0.24 21.77 8.48
N VAL A 144 1.02 22.01 8.85
CA VAL A 144 1.37 23.11 9.74
C VAL A 144 1.27 24.42 8.95
N CYS A 145 0.19 25.15 9.16
CA CYS A 145 -0.04 26.44 8.50
C CYS A 145 0.58 27.62 9.28
N ARG A 146 0.81 27.46 10.58
CA ARG A 146 1.50 28.47 11.39
C ARG A 146 2.42 27.84 12.42
N THR A 147 3.52 28.52 12.72
CA THR A 147 4.42 28.17 13.83
C THR A 147 4.79 29.44 14.56
N TRP A 148 4.82 29.41 15.90
CA TRP A 148 5.33 30.50 16.73
C TRP A 148 6.12 29.95 17.91
N THR A 149 6.89 30.81 18.55
CA THR A 149 7.69 30.46 19.73
C THR A 149 7.30 31.38 20.87
N GLU A 150 7.03 30.80 22.03
CA GLU A 150 6.75 31.53 23.26
C GLU A 150 7.66 30.99 24.38
N GLY A 151 8.59 31.82 24.84
CA GLY A 151 9.64 31.40 25.76
C GLY A 151 10.62 30.39 25.11
N HIS A 152 10.75 29.21 25.70
CA HIS A 152 11.59 28.11 25.20
C HIS A 152 10.82 27.07 24.38
N TYR A 153 9.51 27.28 24.17
CA TYR A 153 8.63 26.29 23.54
C TYR A 153 8.19 26.73 22.15
N ARG A 154 8.13 25.75 21.24
CA ARG A 154 7.65 25.91 19.86
C ARG A 154 6.21 25.41 19.77
N TYR A 155 5.34 26.24 19.21
CA TYR A 155 3.92 25.95 19.00
C TYR A 155 3.60 25.91 17.51
N GLN A 156 2.60 25.10 17.14
CA GLN A 156 2.17 24.90 15.77
C GLN A 156 0.64 24.96 15.67
N GLU A 157 0.16 25.56 14.58
CA GLU A 157 -1.24 25.56 14.18
C GLU A 157 -1.38 24.65 12.97
N TRP A 158 -2.34 23.74 13.03
CA TRP A 158 -2.63 22.78 11.98
C TRP A 158 -3.85 23.23 11.18
N CYS A 159 -3.80 23.01 9.87
CA CYS A 159 -4.88 23.33 8.94
C CYS A 159 -5.13 22.12 8.02
N TYR A 160 -6.37 21.97 7.56
CA TYR A 160 -6.72 20.99 6.53
C TYR A 160 -6.27 21.46 5.14
N LYS A 161 -5.67 20.54 4.38
CA LYS A 161 -5.35 20.71 2.96
C LYS A 161 -6.59 20.50 2.10
N GLU A 162 -6.43 20.67 0.79
CA GLU A 162 -7.42 20.21 -0.18
C GLU A 162 -7.27 18.72 -0.52
N ASP A 163 -6.08 18.16 -0.30
CA ASP A 163 -5.75 16.77 -0.60
C ASP A 163 -6.29 15.79 0.45
N PHE A 164 -6.54 14.56 0.00
CA PHE A 164 -6.92 13.48 0.89
C PHE A 164 -5.74 12.89 1.67
N THR A 165 -6.00 12.49 2.91
CA THR A 165 -5.08 11.72 3.74
C THR A 165 -4.77 10.38 3.07
N ARG A 166 -3.47 10.05 2.98
CA ARG A 166 -3.00 8.73 2.49
C ARG A 166 -3.62 7.61 3.32
N SER A 167 -4.12 6.55 2.69
CA SER A 167 -4.81 5.46 3.40
C SER A 167 -3.97 4.80 4.50
N LYS A 168 -2.65 4.68 4.32
CA LYS A 168 -1.74 4.19 5.38
C LYS A 168 -1.71 5.10 6.62
N ALA A 169 -1.79 6.42 6.43
CA ALA A 169 -1.90 7.35 7.54
C ALA A 169 -3.26 7.24 8.24
N ILE A 170 -4.35 6.98 7.48
CA ILE A 170 -5.67 6.65 8.05
C ILE A 170 -5.59 5.41 8.96
N GLY A 171 -4.87 4.37 8.53
CA GLY A 171 -4.61 3.19 9.36
C GLY A 171 -3.87 3.55 10.66
N ASN A 172 -2.80 4.36 10.59
CA ASN A 172 -2.07 4.82 11.77
C ASN A 172 -2.96 5.61 12.75
N ILE A 173 -3.82 6.48 12.22
CA ILE A 173 -4.80 7.24 13.02
C ILE A 173 -5.78 6.27 13.67
N ALA A 174 -6.34 5.32 12.92
CA ALA A 174 -7.23 4.31 13.46
C ALA A 174 -6.60 3.49 14.60
N THR A 175 -5.33 3.09 14.46
CA THR A 175 -4.59 2.41 15.54
C THR A 175 -4.52 3.25 16.80
N HIS A 176 -4.21 4.55 16.67
CA HIS A 176 -4.15 5.47 17.79
C HIS A 176 -5.52 5.66 18.45
N GLU A 177 -6.54 6.05 17.68
CA GLU A 177 -7.89 6.32 18.22
C GLU A 177 -8.52 5.08 18.85
N PHE A 178 -8.24 3.88 18.31
CA PHE A 178 -8.71 2.64 18.91
C PHE A 178 -8.04 2.35 20.25
N GLY A 179 -6.82 2.82 20.49
CA GLY A 179 -6.17 2.76 21.80
C GLY A 179 -7.00 3.47 22.87
N HIS A 180 -7.61 4.61 22.55
CA HIS A 180 -8.55 5.28 23.46
C HIS A 180 -9.80 4.44 23.74
N ALA A 181 -10.34 3.75 22.75
CA ALA A 181 -11.46 2.81 22.96
C ALA A 181 -11.08 1.66 23.90
N LEU A 182 -9.80 1.27 23.93
CA LEU A 182 -9.27 0.28 24.87
C LEU A 182 -9.07 0.83 26.29
N GLY A 183 -9.21 2.14 26.51
CA GLY A 183 -9.07 2.78 27.83
C GLY A 183 -7.71 3.48 28.03
N LEU A 184 -6.91 3.60 26.98
CA LEU A 184 -5.62 4.31 27.04
C LEU A 184 -5.85 5.81 26.87
N GLU A 185 -5.20 6.64 27.69
CA GLU A 185 -5.00 8.04 27.32
C GLU A 185 -3.63 8.22 26.63
N HIS A 186 -3.29 9.45 26.28
CA HIS A 186 -2.02 9.84 25.73
C HIS A 186 -0.86 9.49 26.67
N TYR A 187 0.22 9.01 26.05
CA TYR A 187 1.54 8.97 26.64
C TYR A 187 2.25 10.29 26.35
N GLU A 188 2.38 11.13 27.37
CA GLU A 188 2.93 12.48 27.25
C GLU A 188 4.07 12.75 28.22
N SER A 189 5.02 13.56 27.76
CA SER A 189 6.07 14.16 28.56
C SER A 189 5.65 15.54 29.09
N ASP A 190 6.13 15.90 30.28
CA ASP A 190 6.02 17.26 30.80
C ASP A 190 6.95 18.26 30.07
N ASP A 191 7.82 17.79 29.17
CA ASP A 191 8.59 18.59 28.21
C ASP A 191 7.92 18.59 26.81
N PRO A 192 7.31 19.71 26.38
CA PRO A 192 6.74 19.87 25.04
C PRO A 192 7.69 19.57 23.88
N ASN A 193 9.01 19.78 24.06
CA ASN A 193 9.97 19.49 23.00
C ASN A 193 10.15 17.98 22.78
N GLU A 194 10.08 17.19 23.85
CA GLU A 194 10.16 15.74 23.76
C GLU A 194 8.93 15.17 23.02
N ASN A 195 7.74 15.66 23.35
CA ASN A 195 6.50 15.31 22.63
C ASN A 195 6.59 15.67 21.13
N TYR A 196 7.17 16.85 20.81
CA TYR A 196 7.41 17.25 19.42
C TYR A 196 8.41 16.32 18.71
N GLU A 197 9.50 15.94 19.38
CA GLU A 197 10.49 15.01 18.82
C GLU A 197 9.90 13.63 18.53
N TRP A 198 9.01 13.10 19.37
CA TRP A 198 8.30 11.83 19.11
C TRP A 198 7.35 11.92 17.91
N SER A 199 6.78 13.09 17.67
CA SER A 199 5.87 13.34 16.55
C SER A 199 6.58 13.57 15.20
N SER A 200 7.91 13.73 15.21
CA SER A 200 8.68 14.12 14.03
C SER A 200 9.73 13.09 13.62
N ASP A 201 10.06 13.08 12.32
CA ASP A 201 11.18 12.31 11.76
C ASP A 201 12.51 12.92 12.28
N PRO A 202 13.36 12.21 13.08
CA PRO A 202 13.71 10.79 12.92
C PRO A 202 13.43 9.83 14.09
N TYR A 203 12.79 10.26 15.16
CA TYR A 203 12.63 9.40 16.34
C TYR A 203 11.34 8.59 16.27
N ALA A 204 11.42 7.31 16.67
CA ALA A 204 10.23 6.51 16.85
C ALA A 204 9.62 6.81 18.22
N SER A 205 8.33 7.13 18.23
CA SER A 205 7.60 7.35 19.47
C SER A 205 7.69 6.11 20.40
N PRO A 206 7.86 6.32 21.72
CA PRO A 206 7.86 5.23 22.70
C PRO A 206 6.49 4.56 22.88
N SER A 207 5.42 5.12 22.32
CA SER A 207 4.04 4.65 22.42
C SER A 207 3.27 5.00 21.15
N VAL A 208 2.33 4.17 20.73
CA VAL A 208 1.39 4.58 19.66
C VAL A 208 0.43 5.68 20.13
N MET A 209 0.28 5.86 21.45
CA MET A 209 -0.61 6.82 22.09
C MET A 209 0.06 8.17 22.39
N THR A 210 1.09 8.60 21.65
CA THR A 210 1.58 9.98 21.79
C THR A 210 0.58 11.00 21.23
N LEU A 211 0.59 12.23 21.76
CA LEU A 211 -0.29 13.35 21.37
C LEU A 211 -0.44 13.58 19.85
N SER A 212 0.59 13.22 19.08
CA SER A 212 0.57 13.32 17.62
C SER A 212 0.83 11.95 17.01
N VAL A 213 -0.03 11.57 16.07
CA VAL A 213 0.12 10.35 15.26
C VAL A 213 1.21 10.54 14.22
N HIS A 214 2.15 9.60 14.14
CA HIS A 214 3.20 9.66 13.12
C HIS A 214 2.66 9.12 11.78
N TYR A 215 2.81 9.88 10.67
CA TYR A 215 2.22 9.50 9.37
C TYR A 215 2.97 8.36 8.65
N ASP A 216 4.24 8.12 9.03
CA ASP A 216 5.04 6.95 8.61
C ASP A 216 4.66 5.70 9.41
N GLU A 217 4.12 4.70 8.70
CA GLU A 217 3.72 3.38 9.19
C GLU A 217 4.86 2.57 9.82
N THR A 218 6.12 2.86 9.48
CA THR A 218 7.26 2.16 10.08
C THR A 218 7.56 2.63 11.50
N LYS A 219 7.06 3.82 11.86
CA LYS A 219 7.34 4.49 13.14
C LYS A 219 6.13 4.48 14.08
N ASN A 220 4.92 4.60 13.55
CA ASN A 220 3.68 4.53 14.32
C ASN A 220 3.31 3.07 14.65
N LYS A 221 3.86 2.54 15.74
CA LYS A 221 3.69 1.14 16.13
C LYS A 221 3.26 1.02 17.57
N ILE A 222 2.34 0.10 17.83
CA ILE A 222 2.02 -0.37 19.18
C ILE A 222 3.31 -0.91 19.82
N ARG A 223 3.61 -0.45 21.03
CA ARG A 223 4.81 -0.81 21.79
C ARG A 223 4.46 -1.67 22.99
N SER A 224 5.47 -2.28 23.60
CA SER A 224 5.29 -3.05 24.84
C SER A 224 4.66 -2.21 25.94
N LEU A 225 5.01 -0.92 26.02
CA LEU A 225 4.42 0.02 26.98
C LEU A 225 2.89 0.11 26.84
N ASP A 226 2.39 0.17 25.62
CA ASP A 226 0.96 0.22 25.32
C ASP A 226 0.27 -1.08 25.73
N LEU A 227 0.86 -2.21 25.35
CA LEU A 227 0.34 -3.55 25.65
C LEU A 227 0.30 -3.82 27.15
N ASP A 228 1.36 -3.44 27.88
CA ASP A 228 1.43 -3.58 29.34
C ASP A 228 0.30 -2.79 30.01
N LYS A 229 -0.02 -1.60 29.48
CA LYS A 229 -1.08 -0.74 30.01
C LYS A 229 -2.48 -1.28 29.72
N VAL A 230 -2.71 -1.78 28.51
CA VAL A 230 -3.96 -2.49 28.18
C VAL A 230 -4.13 -3.70 29.12
N LYS A 231 -3.09 -4.49 29.34
CA LYS A 231 -3.16 -5.63 30.27
C LYS A 231 -3.43 -5.23 31.71
N GLU A 232 -2.96 -4.07 32.15
CA GLU A 232 -3.31 -3.52 33.47
C GLU A 232 -4.81 -3.21 33.59
N ILE A 233 -5.44 -2.69 32.53
CA ILE A 233 -6.86 -2.32 32.48
C ILE A 233 -7.77 -3.56 32.50
N TYR A 234 -7.41 -4.59 31.72
CA TYR A 234 -8.24 -5.78 31.48
C TYR A 234 -7.89 -6.98 32.36
N ASP A 235 -6.69 -7.00 32.95
CA ASP A 235 -6.16 -8.09 33.77
C ASP A 235 -6.21 -9.44 33.00
N TYR A 236 -6.23 -10.57 33.71
CA TYR A 236 -6.38 -11.92 33.15
C TYR A 236 -7.71 -12.18 32.42
N SER A 237 -8.64 -11.22 32.43
CA SER A 237 -9.95 -11.35 31.77
C SER A 237 -9.87 -11.05 30.28
N GLY A 238 -8.86 -10.30 29.81
CA GLY A 238 -8.85 -9.73 28.47
C GLY A 238 -10.14 -8.94 28.22
N PHE A 239 -10.64 -8.94 26.99
CA PHE A 239 -11.94 -8.34 26.67
C PHE A 239 -13.12 -9.09 27.29
N GLY A 240 -12.92 -10.32 27.77
CA GLY A 240 -13.98 -11.16 28.34
C GLY A 240 -14.53 -12.17 27.35
N ASP A 241 -15.75 -12.63 27.61
CA ASP A 241 -16.39 -13.70 26.82
C ASP A 241 -16.86 -13.19 25.46
N ALA A 242 -17.05 -14.12 24.52
CA ALA A 242 -17.66 -13.83 23.23
C ALA A 242 -19.10 -13.30 23.45
N LYS A 243 -19.38 -12.11 22.92
CA LYS A 243 -20.72 -11.53 22.87
C LYS A 243 -21.51 -12.25 21.76
N GLU A 244 -22.72 -12.74 22.05
CA GLU A 244 -23.61 -13.17 20.96
C GLU A 244 -24.16 -11.92 20.27
N PHE A 245 -23.74 -11.69 19.03
CA PHE A 245 -24.27 -10.67 18.14
C PHE A 245 -24.59 -11.29 16.79
N THR A 246 -25.55 -10.71 16.07
CA THR A 246 -25.83 -11.16 14.70
C THR A 246 -25.01 -10.32 13.74
N LEU A 247 -23.92 -10.90 13.20
CA LEU A 247 -23.28 -10.32 12.02
C LEU A 247 -24.36 -10.16 10.94
N GLN A 248 -24.69 -8.91 10.63
CA GLN A 248 -25.64 -8.64 9.57
C GLN A 248 -24.94 -9.03 8.29
N LYS A 249 -25.39 -10.15 7.70
CA LYS A 249 -24.86 -10.68 6.45
C LYS A 249 -25.01 -9.59 5.39
N VAL A 250 -23.93 -8.85 5.18
CA VAL A 250 -23.70 -8.14 3.94
C VAL A 250 -23.77 -9.21 2.86
N PRO A 251 -24.58 -9.07 1.81
CA PRO A 251 -24.44 -9.93 0.65
C PRO A 251 -23.03 -9.71 0.11
N ILE A 252 -22.10 -10.59 0.50
CA ILE A 252 -20.83 -10.76 -0.17
C ILE A 252 -21.21 -11.37 -1.52
N PHE A 253 -21.49 -10.51 -2.48
CA PHE A 253 -21.07 -10.86 -3.81
C PHE A 253 -19.54 -10.87 -3.72
N GLU A 254 -18.92 -12.04 -3.87
CA GLU A 254 -17.59 -12.11 -4.47
C GLU A 254 -17.73 -11.60 -5.91
N GLU A 255 -18.08 -10.34 -6.07
CA GLU A 255 -17.79 -9.65 -7.30
C GLU A 255 -16.31 -9.35 -7.17
N LYS A 256 -15.50 -10.10 -7.93
CA LYS A 256 -14.19 -9.63 -8.36
C LYS A 256 -14.37 -8.14 -8.69
N LYS A 257 -13.82 -7.25 -7.87
CA LYS A 257 -13.87 -5.82 -8.16
C LYS A 257 -12.90 -5.60 -9.32
N LEU A 258 -13.39 -5.77 -10.56
CA LEU A 258 -12.63 -5.44 -11.76
C LEU A 258 -12.45 -3.92 -11.81
N GLY A 259 -11.24 -3.46 -12.11
CA GLY A 259 -10.96 -2.03 -12.32
C GLY A 259 -9.66 -1.49 -11.71
N GLY A 260 -8.90 -2.31 -10.97
CA GLY A 260 -7.59 -1.90 -10.44
C GLY A 260 -6.44 -1.94 -11.46
N PHE A 261 -6.74 -2.32 -12.70
CA PHE A 261 -5.76 -2.49 -13.77
C PHE A 261 -6.25 -1.80 -15.05
N ASP A 262 -5.45 -0.86 -15.58
CA ASP A 262 -5.66 -0.27 -16.91
C ASP A 262 -5.35 -1.30 -18.02
N SER A 263 -4.46 -2.24 -17.72
CA SER A 263 -4.09 -3.31 -18.65
C SER A 263 -3.49 -4.52 -17.93
N PHE A 264 -3.76 -5.71 -18.46
CA PHE A 264 -3.18 -6.98 -18.01
C PHE A 264 -3.15 -7.97 -19.18
N PHE A 265 -1.97 -8.40 -19.61
CA PHE A 265 -1.83 -9.25 -20.80
C PHE A 265 -0.60 -10.16 -20.75
N THR A 266 -0.63 -11.22 -21.55
CA THR A 266 0.48 -12.16 -21.75
C THR A 266 1.08 -12.03 -23.16
N SER A 267 2.39 -12.25 -23.27
CA SER A 267 3.14 -12.24 -24.54
C SER A 267 2.71 -13.28 -25.57
N SER A 268 2.11 -14.40 -25.14
CA SER A 268 1.57 -15.47 -26.00
C SER A 268 0.58 -16.32 -25.19
N SER A 269 -0.35 -16.99 -25.88
CA SER A 269 -1.27 -17.97 -25.28
C SER A 269 -0.79 -19.42 -25.46
N GLU A 270 0.25 -19.66 -26.27
CA GLU A 270 0.75 -20.99 -26.60
C GLU A 270 2.28 -21.05 -26.53
N TYR A 271 2.78 -22.13 -25.91
CA TYR A 271 4.19 -22.44 -25.74
C TYR A 271 4.46 -23.94 -25.92
N ALA A 272 5.69 -24.26 -26.31
CA ALA A 272 6.16 -25.63 -26.46
C ALA A 272 7.36 -25.89 -25.55
N LYS A 273 7.22 -26.89 -24.69
CA LYS A 273 8.28 -27.43 -23.87
C LYS A 273 9.23 -28.24 -24.75
N ILE A 274 10.44 -27.73 -24.98
CA ILE A 274 11.43 -28.36 -25.87
C ILE A 274 12.70 -28.66 -25.06
N PRO A 275 13.19 -29.92 -25.04
CA PRO A 275 14.43 -30.26 -24.34
C PRO A 275 15.63 -29.43 -24.82
N GLY A 276 16.32 -28.76 -23.89
CA GLY A 276 17.48 -27.93 -24.17
C GLY A 276 17.18 -26.49 -24.65
N ASN A 277 15.91 -26.11 -24.74
CA ASN A 277 15.48 -24.73 -25.00
C ASN A 277 14.93 -24.10 -23.71
N VAL A 278 15.11 -22.80 -23.54
CA VAL A 278 14.50 -21.99 -22.49
C VAL A 278 13.75 -20.85 -23.16
N ASP A 279 12.44 -20.81 -22.93
CA ASP A 279 11.53 -19.75 -23.35
C ASP A 279 10.90 -19.08 -22.12
N PHE A 280 10.20 -17.96 -22.31
CA PHE A 280 9.58 -17.22 -21.21
C PHE A 280 8.17 -16.75 -21.56
N VAL A 281 7.21 -17.05 -20.68
CA VAL A 281 5.91 -16.37 -20.68
C VAL A 281 6.10 -15.04 -19.95
N THR A 282 6.01 -13.93 -20.67
CA THR A 282 6.00 -12.61 -20.06
C THR A 282 4.57 -12.14 -19.85
N ILE A 283 4.22 -11.78 -18.63
CA ILE A 283 2.94 -11.18 -18.25
C ILE A 283 3.20 -9.76 -17.78
N SER A 284 2.49 -8.81 -18.37
CA SER A 284 2.69 -7.39 -18.13
C SER A 284 1.35 -6.68 -17.95
N GLY A 285 1.41 -5.53 -17.30
CA GLY A 285 0.23 -4.70 -17.13
C GLY A 285 0.55 -3.37 -16.49
N LYS A 286 -0.51 -2.61 -16.25
CA LYS A 286 -0.45 -1.34 -15.53
C LYS A 286 -1.61 -1.31 -14.54
N VAL A 287 -1.29 -1.11 -13.26
CA VAL A 287 -2.25 -0.74 -12.23
C VAL A 287 -2.83 0.62 -12.58
N SER A 288 -4.15 0.79 -12.45
CA SER A 288 -4.79 2.06 -12.78
C SER A 288 -4.19 3.23 -11.98
N ASP A 289 -4.10 4.40 -12.60
CA ASP A 289 -3.48 5.57 -11.95
C ASP A 289 -4.24 5.95 -10.67
N GLU A 290 -5.55 5.68 -10.63
CA GLU A 290 -6.42 5.89 -9.49
C GLU A 290 -6.20 4.89 -8.35
N ALA A 291 -5.69 3.70 -8.64
CA ALA A 291 -5.40 2.67 -7.64
C ALA A 291 -3.92 2.65 -7.21
N PHE A 292 -3.00 3.17 -8.03
CA PHE A 292 -1.58 2.99 -7.83
C PHE A 292 -1.04 3.66 -6.55
N ALA A 293 -0.52 2.83 -5.66
CA ALA A 293 0.19 3.24 -4.45
C ALA A 293 1.63 2.70 -4.44
N LYS A 294 2.60 3.61 -4.28
CA LYS A 294 4.03 3.28 -4.27
C LYS A 294 4.36 2.31 -3.13
N GLY A 295 5.05 1.21 -3.46
CA GLY A 295 5.51 0.22 -2.50
C GLY A 295 4.49 -0.89 -2.17
N GLN A 296 3.28 -0.84 -2.76
CA GLN A 296 2.31 -1.92 -2.64
C GLN A 296 2.60 -3.05 -3.62
N ASN A 297 2.41 -4.29 -3.15
CA ASN A 297 2.61 -5.48 -3.97
C ASN A 297 1.34 -5.82 -4.74
N ILE A 298 1.51 -6.21 -6.00
CA ILE A 298 0.55 -6.98 -6.79
C ILE A 298 0.74 -8.44 -6.38
N LEU A 299 -0.34 -9.10 -5.98
CA LEU A 299 -0.37 -10.53 -5.73
C LEU A 299 -0.70 -11.23 -7.04
N PHE A 300 0.26 -11.95 -7.59
CA PHE A 300 0.11 -12.73 -8.82
C PHE A 300 -0.14 -14.18 -8.46
N THR A 301 -1.28 -14.73 -8.84
CA THR A 301 -1.60 -16.13 -8.64
C THR A 301 -1.44 -16.86 -9.96
N VAL A 302 -0.63 -17.91 -9.97
CA VAL A 302 -0.48 -18.82 -11.10
C VAL A 302 -1.08 -20.15 -10.71
N VAL A 303 -2.17 -20.54 -11.37
CA VAL A 303 -2.76 -21.88 -11.24
C VAL A 303 -2.14 -22.80 -12.28
N PHE A 304 -1.52 -23.88 -11.80
CA PHE A 304 -0.83 -24.87 -12.60
C PHE A 304 -1.82 -25.91 -13.19
N PRO A 305 -1.43 -26.65 -14.24
CA PRO A 305 -2.29 -27.63 -14.88
C PRO A 305 -2.83 -28.75 -13.97
N ASP A 306 -2.12 -29.07 -12.89
CA ASP A 306 -2.51 -30.06 -11.87
C ASP A 306 -3.43 -29.47 -10.78
N GLY A 307 -3.75 -28.18 -10.86
CA GLY A 307 -4.72 -27.48 -10.02
C GLY A 307 -4.18 -26.86 -8.74
N HIS A 308 -2.87 -26.98 -8.45
CA HIS A 308 -2.28 -26.17 -7.38
C HIS A 308 -2.00 -24.75 -7.87
N ASP A 309 -1.97 -23.80 -6.94
CA ASP A 309 -1.67 -22.41 -7.18
C ASP A 309 -0.38 -21.97 -6.48
N GLU A 310 0.32 -21.02 -7.10
CA GLU A 310 1.42 -20.29 -6.47
C GLU A 310 1.13 -18.79 -6.50
N GLU A 311 1.20 -18.15 -5.34
CA GLU A 311 1.14 -16.70 -5.23
C GLU A 311 2.56 -16.09 -5.26
N ARG A 312 2.72 -14.99 -6.01
CA ARG A 312 3.97 -14.24 -6.13
C ARG A 312 3.72 -12.76 -5.90
N LYS A 313 4.62 -12.10 -5.17
CA LYS A 313 4.56 -10.66 -4.95
C LYS A 313 5.37 -9.93 -6.01
N VAL A 314 4.73 -9.04 -6.74
CA VAL A 314 5.35 -8.22 -7.80
C VAL A 314 5.15 -6.75 -7.45
N LEU A 315 6.20 -5.94 -7.60
CA LEU A 315 6.09 -4.50 -7.43
C LEU A 315 5.77 -3.84 -8.76
N ALA A 316 4.81 -2.92 -8.74
CA ALA A 316 4.68 -1.94 -9.81
C ALA A 316 5.77 -0.87 -9.67
N VAL A 317 6.36 -0.46 -10.80
CA VAL A 317 7.27 0.68 -10.87
C VAL A 317 6.51 1.99 -10.69
N GLY A 318 7.22 3.12 -10.58
CA GLY A 318 6.67 4.43 -10.16
C GLY A 318 5.51 5.02 -10.99
N ASN A 319 5.13 4.39 -12.10
CA ASN A 319 4.01 4.76 -12.96
C ASN A 319 2.93 3.64 -13.05
N GLY A 320 2.87 2.74 -12.06
CA GLY A 320 1.87 1.66 -12.01
C GLY A 320 2.18 0.43 -12.87
N GLN A 321 3.23 0.44 -13.69
CA GLN A 321 3.54 -0.67 -14.60
C GLN A 321 4.23 -1.84 -13.88
N PHE A 322 3.95 -3.05 -14.32
CA PHE A 322 4.60 -4.27 -13.83
C PHE A 322 4.84 -5.27 -14.95
N SER A 323 5.80 -6.17 -14.73
CA SER A 323 6.12 -7.28 -15.62
C SER A 323 6.65 -8.46 -14.80
N VAL A 324 6.19 -9.66 -15.10
CA VAL A 324 6.64 -10.91 -14.50
C VAL A 324 6.90 -11.94 -15.60
N GLN A 325 7.90 -12.80 -15.38
CA GLN A 325 8.27 -13.86 -16.32
C GLN A 325 8.12 -15.24 -15.70
N ILE A 326 7.46 -16.14 -16.42
CA ILE A 326 7.39 -17.57 -16.11
C ILE A 326 8.31 -18.30 -17.09
N ARG A 327 9.27 -19.04 -16.56
CA ARG A 327 10.23 -19.79 -17.36
C ARG A 327 9.60 -21.06 -17.93
N VAL A 328 9.74 -21.28 -19.23
CA VAL A 328 9.29 -22.47 -19.96
C VAL A 328 10.54 -23.26 -20.40
N ASP A 329 10.82 -24.36 -19.71
CA ASP A 329 11.94 -25.25 -20.05
C ASP A 329 11.56 -26.73 -19.91
N SER A 330 12.53 -27.64 -19.97
CA SER A 330 12.28 -29.08 -19.87
C SER A 330 11.69 -29.55 -18.54
N GLU A 331 11.55 -28.69 -17.52
CA GLU A 331 11.01 -29.05 -16.21
C GLU A 331 9.53 -28.63 -16.06
N ILE A 332 9.05 -27.64 -16.81
CA ILE A 332 7.65 -27.14 -16.69
C ILE A 332 6.61 -28.24 -17.00
N GLN A 333 5.44 -28.17 -16.38
CA GLN A 333 4.34 -29.09 -16.69
C GLN A 333 3.67 -28.72 -18.01
N THR A 334 3.09 -29.72 -18.69
CA THR A 334 2.26 -29.48 -19.88
C THR A 334 0.80 -29.36 -19.47
N GLY A 335 0.06 -28.52 -20.18
CA GLY A 335 -1.35 -28.23 -19.90
C GLY A 335 -1.65 -26.74 -19.88
N VAL A 336 -2.83 -26.40 -19.37
CA VAL A 336 -3.34 -25.03 -19.31
C VAL A 336 -2.96 -24.42 -17.98
N TYR A 337 -2.37 -23.24 -18.05
CA TYR A 337 -2.08 -22.39 -16.92
C TYR A 337 -3.09 -21.25 -16.89
N THR A 338 -3.54 -20.90 -15.70
CA THR A 338 -4.41 -19.74 -15.46
C THR A 338 -3.67 -18.74 -14.60
N ILE A 339 -3.80 -17.46 -14.94
CA ILE A 339 -3.13 -16.38 -14.24
C ILE A 339 -4.16 -15.31 -13.90
N ASP A 340 -4.13 -14.90 -12.65
CA ASP A 340 -4.82 -13.72 -12.16
C ASP A 340 -3.87 -12.89 -11.31
N ALA A 341 -4.20 -11.61 -11.16
CA ALA A 341 -3.49 -10.68 -10.33
C ALA A 341 -4.48 -9.90 -9.48
N THR A 342 -4.17 -9.77 -8.19
CA THR A 342 -4.93 -8.94 -7.26
C THR A 342 -4.05 -7.79 -6.80
N TYR A 343 -4.58 -6.58 -6.86
CA TYR A 343 -3.91 -5.38 -6.37
C TYR A 343 -4.86 -4.59 -5.48
N MET A 344 -4.51 -4.48 -4.19
CA MET A 344 -5.31 -3.77 -3.18
C MET A 344 -6.81 -4.15 -3.18
N GLY A 345 -7.11 -5.43 -3.41
CA GLY A 345 -8.48 -5.97 -3.44
C GLY A 345 -9.21 -5.86 -4.78
N TYR A 346 -8.57 -5.32 -5.82
CA TYR A 346 -9.05 -5.36 -7.20
C TYR A 346 -8.44 -6.54 -7.93
N ASP A 347 -9.26 -7.28 -8.65
CA ASP A 347 -8.81 -8.40 -9.46
C ASP A 347 -8.61 -7.96 -10.91
N SER A 348 -7.59 -8.52 -11.54
CA SER A 348 -7.38 -8.43 -12.97
C SER A 348 -8.39 -9.30 -13.72
N GLU A 349 -8.44 -9.11 -15.03
CA GLU A 349 -8.94 -10.16 -15.91
C GLU A 349 -8.10 -11.44 -15.75
N THR A 350 -8.72 -12.59 -15.99
CA THR A 350 -8.02 -13.88 -15.97
C THR A 350 -7.37 -14.14 -17.32
N LEU A 351 -6.06 -14.36 -17.32
CA LEU A 351 -5.30 -14.78 -18.49
C LEU A 351 -5.08 -16.29 -18.48
N THR A 352 -4.93 -16.86 -19.67
CA THR A 352 -4.59 -18.29 -19.83
C THR A 352 -3.51 -18.47 -20.87
N PHE A 353 -2.59 -19.40 -20.62
CA PHE A 353 -1.66 -19.89 -21.64
C PHE A 353 -1.52 -21.41 -21.55
N THR A 354 -1.15 -22.05 -22.66
CA THR A 354 -1.02 -23.51 -22.76
C THR A 354 0.42 -23.89 -23.07
N VAL A 355 0.94 -24.88 -22.36
CA VAL A 355 2.25 -25.49 -22.64
C VAL A 355 2.04 -26.90 -23.18
N THR A 356 2.63 -27.20 -24.34
CA THR A 356 2.54 -28.51 -25.01
C THR A 356 3.91 -29.17 -25.13
N GLU A 357 3.94 -30.50 -25.32
CA GLU A 357 5.17 -31.21 -25.64
C GLU A 357 5.70 -30.81 -27.02
N GLY A 358 6.93 -30.31 -27.08
CA GLY A 358 7.61 -29.98 -28.31
C GLY A 358 8.60 -31.07 -28.70
N THR A 359 8.36 -31.77 -29.82
CA THR A 359 9.39 -32.61 -30.43
C THR A 359 10.38 -31.71 -31.15
N GLY A 360 11.68 -31.80 -30.82
CA GLY A 360 12.76 -31.01 -31.44
C GLY A 360 12.93 -31.16 -32.97
N SER A 361 12.02 -31.85 -33.66
CA SER A 361 12.04 -32.13 -35.10
C SER A 361 11.12 -31.25 -35.95
N ASN A 362 10.35 -30.31 -35.38
CA ASN A 362 9.46 -29.42 -36.15
C ASN A 362 9.92 -27.95 -36.18
N PHE A 363 11.23 -27.70 -36.13
CA PHE A 363 11.76 -26.42 -36.58
C PHE A 363 12.24 -26.54 -38.03
N ALA A 364 11.39 -26.10 -38.95
CA ALA A 364 11.92 -25.17 -39.95
C ALA A 364 12.62 -24.07 -39.15
N PRO A 365 13.84 -23.62 -39.54
CA PRO A 365 14.54 -22.58 -38.83
C PRO A 365 13.55 -21.44 -38.59
N LYS A 366 13.37 -21.04 -37.32
CA LYS A 366 12.63 -19.82 -36.99
C LYS A 366 13.25 -18.77 -37.91
N GLU A 367 12.51 -18.28 -38.90
CA GLU A 367 13.02 -17.24 -39.79
C GLU A 367 13.55 -16.17 -38.85
N SER A 368 14.86 -15.95 -38.86
CA SER A 368 15.44 -14.86 -38.10
C SER A 368 14.80 -13.62 -38.71
N ILE A 369 13.81 -13.07 -38.02
CA ILE A 369 13.21 -11.80 -38.38
C ILE A 369 14.35 -10.79 -38.25
N VAL A 370 14.98 -10.46 -39.37
CA VAL A 370 16.08 -9.49 -39.38
C VAL A 370 15.43 -8.11 -39.32
N ILE A 371 15.22 -7.62 -38.10
CA ILE A 371 14.76 -6.26 -37.90
C ILE A 371 15.94 -5.32 -38.23
N PRO A 372 15.77 -4.36 -39.15
CA PRO A 372 16.81 -3.40 -39.45
C PRO A 372 17.24 -2.64 -38.19
N ALA A 373 18.55 -2.50 -37.97
CA ALA A 373 19.09 -1.83 -36.77
C ALA A 373 18.56 -0.40 -36.58
N TRP A 374 18.21 0.29 -37.68
CA TRP A 374 17.63 1.63 -37.60
C TRP A 374 16.24 1.65 -36.95
N ILE A 375 15.45 0.57 -37.08
CA ILE A 375 14.15 0.44 -36.39
C ILE A 375 14.39 0.30 -34.88
N LYS A 376 15.42 -0.46 -34.50
CA LYS A 376 15.81 -0.63 -33.10
C LYS A 376 16.32 0.66 -32.47
N ASN A 377 17.05 1.46 -33.24
CA ASN A 377 17.46 2.80 -32.85
C ASN A 377 16.26 3.76 -32.72
N ASN A 378 15.29 3.70 -33.64
CA ASN A 378 14.06 4.49 -33.53
C ASN A 378 13.23 4.09 -32.29
N ALA A 379 13.15 2.80 -31.96
CA ALA A 379 12.49 2.34 -30.73
C ALA A 379 13.18 2.88 -29.48
N LYS A 380 14.52 2.90 -29.44
CA LYS A 380 15.29 3.55 -28.37
C LYS A 380 14.96 5.04 -28.26
N TRP A 381 15.10 5.78 -29.35
CA TRP A 381 14.85 7.22 -29.35
C TRP A 381 13.41 7.56 -29.02
N TRP A 382 12.46 6.72 -29.40
CA TRP A 382 11.06 6.93 -29.08
C TRP A 382 10.78 6.65 -27.60
N GLY A 383 11.36 5.60 -27.05
CA GLY A 383 11.27 5.31 -25.62
C GLY A 383 12.00 6.33 -24.73
N GLU A 384 13.06 6.98 -25.24
CA GLU A 384 13.75 8.11 -24.59
C GLU A 384 13.04 9.45 -24.81
N GLY A 385 11.94 9.49 -25.58
CA GLY A 385 11.20 10.72 -25.89
C GLY A 385 11.90 11.68 -26.86
N VAL A 386 12.93 11.21 -27.55
CA VAL A 386 13.72 11.97 -28.54
C VAL A 386 12.98 12.11 -29.88
N ILE A 387 12.16 11.13 -30.24
CA ILE A 387 11.26 11.19 -31.41
C ILE A 387 9.80 10.96 -30.99
N GLY A 388 8.86 11.46 -31.79
CA GLY A 388 7.43 11.38 -31.48
C GLY A 388 6.77 10.09 -31.98
N ASP A 389 5.53 9.84 -31.54
CA ASP A 389 4.73 8.66 -31.92
C ASP A 389 4.62 8.46 -33.43
N ARG A 390 4.50 9.56 -34.18
CA ARG A 390 4.47 9.54 -35.64
C ARG A 390 5.71 8.88 -36.24
N ASP A 391 6.90 9.22 -35.74
CA ASP A 391 8.17 8.72 -36.28
C ASP A 391 8.38 7.25 -35.97
N PHE A 392 7.93 6.81 -34.79
CA PHE A 392 7.93 5.40 -34.39
C PHE A 392 6.96 4.56 -35.22
N VAL A 393 5.71 5.04 -35.39
CA VAL A 393 4.68 4.35 -36.19
C VAL A 393 5.12 4.21 -37.65
N MET A 394 5.83 5.19 -38.22
CA MET A 394 6.42 5.05 -39.56
C MET A 394 7.42 3.89 -39.64
N GLY A 395 8.20 3.64 -38.58
CA GLY A 395 9.08 2.47 -38.49
C GLY A 395 8.30 1.16 -38.46
N VAL A 396 7.21 1.10 -37.69
CA VAL A 396 6.32 -0.06 -37.63
C VAL A 396 5.63 -0.34 -38.98
N GLN A 397 5.13 0.72 -39.64
CA GLN A 397 4.56 0.63 -40.98
C GLN A 397 5.56 0.07 -41.99
N TYR A 398 6.82 0.50 -41.93
CA TYR A 398 7.87 -0.07 -42.76
C TYR A 398 8.03 -1.57 -42.53
N LEU A 399 8.06 -2.04 -41.27
CA LEU A 399 8.18 -3.47 -40.98
C LEU A 399 7.04 -4.28 -41.61
N ALA A 400 5.81 -3.75 -41.58
CA ALA A 400 4.65 -4.41 -42.18
C ALA A 400 4.69 -4.39 -43.71
N GLN A 401 5.03 -3.25 -44.31
CA GLN A 401 5.19 -3.10 -45.77
C GLN A 401 6.26 -4.03 -46.33
N GLN A 402 7.36 -4.20 -45.60
CA GLN A 402 8.42 -5.15 -45.96
C GLN A 402 8.06 -6.61 -45.62
N LYS A 403 6.87 -6.87 -45.08
CA LYS A 403 6.38 -8.19 -44.64
C LYS A 403 7.28 -8.86 -43.59
N ILE A 404 8.03 -8.05 -42.84
CA ILE A 404 8.87 -8.48 -41.71
C ILE A 404 7.97 -8.82 -40.51
N ILE A 405 6.88 -8.07 -40.35
CA ILE A 405 5.77 -8.42 -39.44
C ILE A 405 4.53 -8.76 -40.26
N ARG A 406 3.76 -9.76 -39.79
CA ARG A 406 2.44 -10.09 -40.36
C ARG A 406 1.37 -9.51 -39.45
N VAL A 407 0.57 -8.60 -39.96
CA VAL A 407 -0.63 -8.12 -39.27
C VAL A 407 -1.81 -8.69 -40.07
N ASP A 408 -2.54 -9.63 -39.51
CA ASP A 408 -3.73 -10.17 -40.16
C ASP A 408 -4.76 -9.03 -40.27
N ASN A 409 -5.34 -8.87 -41.48
CA ASN A 409 -6.15 -7.73 -41.88
C ASN A 409 -7.08 -7.26 -40.76
N THR A 410 -6.80 -6.06 -40.27
CA THR A 410 -7.62 -5.32 -39.32
C THR A 410 -9.01 -5.11 -39.93
N SER A 411 -10.03 -5.47 -39.16
CA SER A 411 -11.44 -5.34 -39.51
C SER A 411 -11.86 -3.88 -39.62
N GLY A 412 -11.39 -3.10 -40.59
CA GLY A 412 -11.95 -1.78 -40.95
C GLY A 412 -12.02 -0.72 -39.84
N ILE A 413 -11.39 -0.92 -38.68
CA ILE A 413 -11.33 0.05 -37.59
C ILE A 413 -10.33 1.12 -38.02
N GLN A 414 -10.83 2.32 -38.34
CA GLN A 414 -9.97 3.48 -38.50
C GLN A 414 -9.39 3.82 -37.13
N ALA A 415 -8.06 3.86 -37.03
CA ALA A 415 -7.40 4.38 -35.85
C ALA A 415 -7.89 5.80 -35.58
N ASP A 416 -8.33 6.07 -34.35
CA ASP A 416 -8.72 7.41 -33.94
C ASP A 416 -7.46 8.29 -33.86
N PRO A 417 -7.32 9.37 -34.66
CA PRO A 417 -6.17 10.25 -34.59
C PRO A 417 -6.03 10.98 -33.24
N ALA A 418 -7.03 10.91 -32.35
CA ALA A 418 -6.95 11.39 -30.97
C ALA A 418 -6.46 10.33 -29.95
N GLN A 419 -6.33 9.06 -30.35
CA GLN A 419 -5.87 7.99 -29.47
C GLN A 419 -4.33 7.98 -29.39
N GLU A 420 -3.80 8.46 -28.28
CA GLU A 420 -2.35 8.47 -28.02
C GLU A 420 -1.81 7.05 -27.82
N ILE A 421 -0.58 6.79 -28.30
CA ILE A 421 0.07 5.49 -28.08
C ILE A 421 0.34 5.34 -26.59
N PRO A 422 -0.17 4.29 -25.93
CA PRO A 422 0.02 4.11 -24.51
C PRO A 422 1.51 4.08 -24.11
N GLN A 423 1.84 4.78 -23.03
CA GLN A 423 3.22 4.94 -22.54
C GLN A 423 3.94 3.59 -22.27
N TRP A 424 3.21 2.51 -21.99
CA TRP A 424 3.80 1.18 -21.78
C TRP A 424 4.47 0.62 -23.05
N ILE A 425 4.03 1.01 -24.24
CA ILE A 425 4.67 0.62 -25.50
C ILE A 425 6.03 1.28 -25.66
N ARG A 426 6.17 2.54 -25.19
CA ARG A 426 7.46 3.25 -25.16
C ARG A 426 8.47 2.54 -24.26
N THR A 427 8.00 2.02 -23.13
CA THR A 427 8.83 1.20 -22.23
C THR A 427 9.27 -0.10 -22.90
N ASN A 428 8.37 -0.81 -23.60
CA ASN A 428 8.72 -2.02 -24.35
C ASN A 428 9.71 -1.73 -25.49
N ALA A 429 9.60 -0.58 -26.14
CA ALA A 429 10.56 -0.13 -27.16
C ALA A 429 11.95 0.14 -26.55
N ASN A 430 12.02 0.71 -25.35
CA ASN A 430 13.28 0.83 -24.60
C ASN A 430 13.87 -0.55 -24.26
N TRP A 431 13.09 -1.43 -23.64
CA TRP A 431 13.53 -2.79 -23.30
C TRP A 431 13.98 -3.58 -24.52
N TRP A 432 13.27 -3.46 -25.64
CA TRP A 432 13.65 -4.11 -26.87
C TRP A 432 14.99 -3.57 -27.39
N SER A 433 15.15 -2.25 -27.37
CA SER A 433 16.38 -1.60 -27.82
C SER A 433 17.61 -1.96 -26.99
N GLU A 434 17.41 -2.19 -25.69
CA GLU A 434 18.44 -2.62 -24.74
C GLU A 434 18.69 -4.14 -24.76
N GLY A 435 17.89 -4.89 -25.53
CA GLY A 435 18.00 -6.35 -25.64
C GLY A 435 17.40 -7.13 -24.47
N LEU A 436 16.59 -6.47 -23.63
CA LEU A 436 15.90 -7.07 -22.49
C LEU A 436 14.68 -7.88 -22.91
N ILE A 437 14.08 -7.58 -24.07
CA ILE A 437 13.05 -8.41 -24.71
C ILE A 437 13.47 -8.77 -26.14
N THR A 438 13.02 -9.91 -26.65
CA THR A 438 13.45 -10.39 -27.97
C THR A 438 12.74 -9.64 -29.10
N ASP A 439 13.32 -9.67 -30.31
CA ASP A 439 12.70 -9.17 -31.54
C ASP A 439 11.30 -9.76 -31.74
N SER A 440 11.12 -11.03 -31.37
CA SER A 440 9.84 -11.73 -31.45
C SER A 440 8.81 -11.18 -30.45
N ASP A 441 9.22 -10.88 -29.22
CA ASP A 441 8.31 -10.38 -28.17
C ASP A 441 7.84 -8.96 -28.48
N PHE A 442 8.77 -8.12 -28.94
CA PHE A 442 8.46 -6.78 -29.39
C PHE A 442 7.48 -6.81 -30.58
N ILE A 443 7.71 -7.66 -31.58
CA ILE A 443 6.82 -7.80 -32.74
C ILE A 443 5.42 -8.26 -32.34
N LYS A 444 5.28 -9.21 -31.40
CA LYS A 444 3.97 -9.65 -30.92
C LYS A 444 3.19 -8.52 -30.24
N GLY A 445 3.87 -7.69 -29.45
CA GLY A 445 3.27 -6.48 -28.86
C GLY A 445 2.78 -5.49 -29.93
N ILE A 446 3.56 -5.29 -30.99
CA ILE A 446 3.17 -4.44 -32.14
C ILE A 446 1.97 -5.02 -32.90
N GLN A 447 1.93 -6.34 -33.10
CA GLN A 447 0.79 -7.02 -33.75
C GLN A 447 -0.50 -6.83 -32.95
N TYR A 448 -0.43 -6.97 -31.62
CA TYR A 448 -1.55 -6.72 -30.72
C TYR A 448 -2.08 -5.28 -30.85
N LEU A 449 -1.19 -4.27 -30.81
CA LEU A 449 -1.60 -2.87 -30.97
C LEU A 449 -2.34 -2.61 -32.29
N ALA A 450 -1.87 -3.23 -33.36
CA ALA A 450 -2.51 -3.10 -34.66
C ALA A 450 -3.89 -3.79 -34.66
N GLN A 451 -4.02 -4.96 -34.03
CA GLN A 451 -5.30 -5.67 -33.87
C GLN A 451 -6.33 -4.87 -33.06
N GLN A 452 -5.90 -4.17 -32.01
CA GLN A 452 -6.75 -3.33 -31.16
C GLN A 452 -7.06 -1.95 -31.79
N GLY A 453 -6.56 -1.65 -32.99
CA GLY A 453 -6.78 -0.37 -33.66
C GLY A 453 -6.00 0.82 -33.05
N ILE A 454 -5.09 0.57 -32.10
CA ILE A 454 -4.30 1.60 -31.40
C ILE A 454 -3.25 2.20 -32.34
N ILE A 455 -2.70 1.40 -33.26
CA ILE A 455 -1.79 1.87 -34.30
C ILE A 455 -2.29 1.48 -35.68
N GLN A 456 -2.17 2.39 -36.64
CA GLN A 456 -2.49 2.11 -38.03
C GLN A 456 -1.26 1.62 -38.79
N VAL A 457 -1.37 0.40 -39.32
CA VAL A 457 -0.31 -0.25 -40.07
C VAL A 457 -0.84 -0.53 -41.47
N ASN A 458 -0.65 0.42 -42.40
CA ASN A 458 -1.09 0.32 -43.80
C ASN A 458 0.02 -0.15 -44.75
#